data_AF-A0A7W3LTK1-F1
#
_entry.id   AF-A0A7W3LTK1-F1
#
_cell.length_a   1.000
_cell.length_b   1.000
_cell.length_c   1.000
_cell.angle_alpha   90.00
_cell.angle_beta   90.00
_cell.angle_gamma   90.00
#
_symmetry.space_group_name_H-M   'P 1'
#
loop_
_entity.id
_entity.type
_entity.pdbx_description
1 polymer ?
#
loop_
_entity_poly.entity_id
_entity_poly.type
_entity_poly.pdbx_seq_one_letter_code
_entity_poly.pdbx_strand_id
1 'polypeptide(L)'
;MTPHLDLALTLAAPGWHVFPLSPRDKRPLANCLHCRDNPTCSRDNYTACPCLPDGQWCHGVRAATTDPDRIRTWWRRQPYAVPAVAAGPSGLVLIDLDAHTDQLPADPATELLPGIHLTNDQIPVGIQAIRTGRDVLLLLARLRGGSRPWPTDSDHQPVTVTTPSGGRHLWYRTPRVENGRRLRQALGALGWQVDVKAGWSYGIAPGATAANGPYKVIAGAPTRVGRMPDWLADEVWRVATDRPFSPPAPAPVAPPASGGRPAAYLTTVIDNGATELAALADGRQRALSALAYKSGGLLAWSGLNRGDVEDRLVHAGLASGLPERLARRIVHRALNNGLARPLAGPTRHAPTAVH
;
A
#
# COMPACT_ATOMS: atom_id res chain seq x y z
N MET A 1 28.04 -11.21 -18.51
CA MET A 1 26.63 -11.14 -18.09
C MET A 1 26.52 -9.97 -17.11
N THR A 2 25.45 -9.16 -17.12
CA THR A 2 25.42 -7.95 -16.24
C THR A 2 25.08 -8.38 -14.81
N PRO A 3 25.59 -7.71 -13.76
CA PRO A 3 25.30 -8.10 -12.37
C PRO A 3 23.81 -8.23 -12.05
N HIS A 4 22.96 -7.40 -12.67
CA HIS A 4 21.52 -7.47 -12.52
C HIS A 4 20.86 -8.67 -13.21
N LEU A 5 21.37 -9.08 -14.38
CA LEU A 5 20.91 -10.31 -15.04
C LEU A 5 21.30 -11.53 -14.21
N ASP A 6 22.54 -11.59 -13.73
CA ASP A 6 23.04 -12.70 -12.89
C ASP A 6 22.19 -12.84 -11.64
N LEU A 7 21.89 -11.71 -10.98
CA LEU A 7 21.01 -11.68 -9.82
C LEU A 7 19.59 -12.14 -10.15
N ALA A 8 19.00 -11.65 -11.24
CA ALA A 8 17.65 -12.02 -11.65
C ALA A 8 17.53 -13.53 -11.92
N LEU A 9 18.51 -14.12 -12.61
CA LEU A 9 18.58 -15.57 -12.84
C LEU A 9 18.78 -16.36 -11.54
N THR A 10 19.65 -15.86 -10.65
CA THR A 10 19.92 -16.50 -9.36
C THR A 10 18.67 -16.55 -8.47
N LEU A 11 17.85 -15.50 -8.48
CA LEU A 11 16.59 -15.46 -7.73
C LEU A 11 15.47 -16.26 -8.40
N ALA A 12 15.46 -16.29 -9.74
CA ALA A 12 14.49 -17.11 -10.48
C ALA A 12 14.68 -18.61 -10.25
N ALA A 13 15.92 -19.08 -10.07
CA ALA A 13 16.23 -20.49 -9.84
C ALA A 13 15.48 -21.15 -8.65
N PRO A 14 15.41 -20.54 -7.44
CA PRO A 14 14.57 -21.04 -6.33
C PRO A 14 13.08 -20.68 -6.47
N GLY A 15 12.62 -20.20 -7.62
CA GLY A 15 11.21 -19.93 -7.90
C GLY A 15 10.73 -18.51 -7.61
N TRP A 16 11.63 -17.53 -7.42
CA TRP A 16 11.19 -16.14 -7.26
C TRP A 16 10.88 -15.54 -8.62
N HIS A 17 9.64 -15.10 -8.82
CA HIS A 17 9.20 -14.44 -10.04
C HIS A 17 9.80 -13.04 -10.13
N VAL A 18 10.68 -12.82 -11.10
CA VAL A 18 11.39 -11.55 -11.28
C VAL A 18 10.85 -10.76 -12.48
N PHE A 19 11.05 -9.45 -12.46
CA PHE A 19 10.76 -8.56 -13.59
C PHE A 19 11.61 -7.28 -13.54
N PRO A 20 11.82 -6.60 -14.68
CA PRO A 20 12.65 -5.41 -14.75
C PRO A 20 11.92 -4.13 -14.31
N LEU A 21 12.59 -3.32 -13.48
CA LEU A 21 12.21 -1.95 -13.17
C LEU A 21 13.08 -0.95 -13.93
N SER A 22 12.49 0.22 -14.18
CA SER A 22 13.19 1.42 -14.60
C SER A 22 14.26 1.82 -13.57
N PRO A 23 15.52 2.01 -13.98
CA PRO A 23 16.59 2.46 -13.08
C PRO A 23 16.38 3.88 -12.56
N ARG A 24 15.54 4.68 -13.23
CA ARG A 24 15.29 6.10 -12.90
C ARG A 24 14.39 6.26 -11.69
N ASP A 25 13.29 5.52 -11.66
CA ASP A 25 12.18 5.76 -10.73
C ASP A 25 11.68 4.47 -10.04
N LYS A 26 12.33 3.33 -10.29
CA LYS A 26 12.02 2.03 -9.66
C LYS A 26 10.57 1.58 -9.92
N ARG A 27 9.96 2.07 -10.99
CA ARG A 27 8.65 1.62 -11.47
C ARG A 27 8.84 0.52 -12.51
N PRO A 28 7.84 -0.33 -12.74
CA PRO A 28 7.91 -1.29 -13.84
C PRO A 28 8.19 -0.56 -15.14
N LEU A 29 8.99 -1.17 -16.02
CA LEU A 29 9.25 -0.59 -17.33
C LEU A 29 7.94 -0.31 -18.07
N ALA A 30 7.96 0.73 -18.91
CA ALA A 30 6.78 1.15 -19.64
C ALA A 30 6.26 0.02 -20.55
N ASN A 31 4.93 -0.09 -20.60
CA ASN A 31 4.25 -0.94 -21.57
C ASN A 31 4.56 -0.52 -23.01
N CYS A 32 4.37 -1.43 -23.97
CA CYS A 32 4.36 -1.09 -25.39
C CYS A 32 3.23 -0.09 -25.71
N LEU A 33 3.32 0.59 -26.87
CA LEU A 33 2.34 1.59 -27.30
C LEU A 33 0.91 1.03 -27.31
N HIS A 34 0.72 -0.17 -27.86
CA HIS A 34 -0.61 -0.82 -27.90
C HIS A 34 -1.19 -1.02 -26.50
N CYS A 35 -0.42 -1.58 -25.56
CA CYS A 35 -0.89 -1.79 -24.18
C CYS A 35 -1.07 -0.49 -23.40
N ARG A 36 -0.31 0.56 -23.74
CA ARG A 36 -0.45 1.89 -23.13
C ARG A 36 -1.74 2.58 -23.58
N ASP A 37 -2.07 2.44 -24.86
CA ASP A 37 -3.18 3.14 -25.49
C ASP A 37 -4.48 2.31 -25.45
N ASN A 38 -4.42 1.06 -24.96
CA ASN A 38 -5.57 0.18 -24.75
C ASN A 38 -5.98 0.07 -23.26
N PRO A 39 -7.03 0.79 -22.80
CA PRO A 39 -7.45 0.77 -21.41
C PRO A 39 -7.98 -0.59 -20.92
N THR A 40 -8.60 -1.39 -21.80
CA THR A 40 -9.16 -2.71 -21.44
C THR A 40 -8.07 -3.71 -21.01
N CYS A 41 -6.88 -3.59 -21.63
CA CYS A 41 -5.72 -4.41 -21.35
C CYS A 41 -5.14 -4.15 -19.94
N SER A 42 -5.29 -2.92 -19.44
CA SER A 42 -4.76 -2.51 -18.13
C SER A 42 -5.74 -2.66 -16.97
N ARG A 43 -7.06 -2.69 -17.24
CA ARG A 43 -8.11 -2.64 -16.21
C ARG A 43 -8.93 -3.92 -16.06
N ASP A 44 -9.19 -4.64 -17.15
CA ASP A 44 -10.22 -5.68 -17.15
C ASP A 44 -9.61 -7.09 -17.18
N ASN A 45 -8.81 -7.40 -18.19
CA ASN A 45 -8.27 -8.76 -18.39
C ASN A 45 -6.85 -8.74 -18.98
N TYR A 46 -5.87 -8.34 -18.19
CA TYR A 46 -4.46 -8.35 -18.61
C TYR A 46 -3.98 -9.77 -19.01
N THR A 47 -4.58 -10.83 -18.48
CA THR A 47 -4.20 -12.22 -18.80
C THR A 47 -4.49 -12.63 -20.23
N ALA A 48 -5.42 -11.96 -20.91
CA ALA A 48 -5.68 -12.15 -22.34
C ALA A 48 -4.73 -11.35 -23.26
N CYS A 49 -3.85 -10.53 -22.70
CA CYS A 49 -2.92 -9.72 -23.49
C CYS A 49 -1.87 -10.60 -24.17
N PRO A 50 -1.66 -10.50 -25.50
CA PRO A 50 -0.68 -11.31 -26.23
C PRO A 50 0.76 -11.03 -25.81
N CYS A 51 1.04 -9.85 -25.23
CA CYS A 51 2.38 -9.54 -24.73
C CYS A 51 2.87 -10.50 -23.64
N LEU A 52 1.97 -11.11 -22.85
CA LEU A 52 2.36 -12.06 -21.80
C LEU A 52 2.84 -13.41 -22.36
N PRO A 53 2.09 -14.12 -23.22
CA PRO A 53 2.59 -15.33 -23.86
C PRO A 53 3.82 -15.04 -24.72
N ASP A 54 3.91 -13.88 -25.38
CA ASP A 54 5.08 -13.44 -26.16
C ASP A 54 6.33 -13.11 -25.32
N GLY A 55 6.24 -13.25 -24.00
CA GLY A 55 7.38 -13.03 -23.10
C GLY A 55 7.81 -11.56 -23.00
N GLN A 56 6.92 -10.60 -23.22
CA GLN A 56 7.19 -9.19 -22.99
C GLN A 56 7.00 -8.82 -21.50
N TRP A 57 7.66 -7.76 -21.05
CA TRP A 57 7.50 -7.23 -19.68
C TRP A 57 6.26 -6.31 -19.50
N CYS A 58 5.39 -6.21 -20.51
CA CYS A 58 4.16 -5.43 -20.40
C CYS A 58 3.37 -5.89 -19.16
N HIS A 59 2.71 -4.94 -18.49
CA HIS A 59 2.00 -5.15 -17.22
C HIS A 59 2.92 -5.41 -16.01
N GLY A 60 4.23 -5.25 -16.17
CA GLY A 60 5.20 -5.14 -15.07
C GLY A 60 5.20 -6.38 -14.18
N VAL A 61 4.84 -6.21 -12.91
CA VAL A 61 4.73 -7.30 -11.92
C VAL A 61 3.84 -8.45 -12.39
N ARG A 62 2.86 -8.18 -13.26
CA ARG A 62 1.99 -9.21 -13.83
C ARG A 62 2.68 -10.11 -14.86
N ALA A 63 3.76 -9.64 -15.47
CA ALA A 63 4.60 -10.43 -16.37
C ALA A 63 5.72 -11.18 -15.63
N ALA A 64 5.89 -10.98 -14.31
CA ALA A 64 7.00 -11.54 -13.56
C ALA A 64 7.11 -13.06 -13.74
N THR A 65 8.33 -13.53 -13.96
CA THR A 65 8.59 -14.89 -14.45
C THR A 65 9.80 -15.51 -13.76
N THR A 66 9.87 -16.83 -13.79
CA THR A 66 11.05 -17.65 -13.44
C THR A 66 11.73 -18.22 -14.69
N ASP A 67 11.16 -18.03 -15.88
CA ASP A 67 11.70 -18.50 -17.16
C ASP A 67 13.02 -17.78 -17.48
N PRO A 68 14.16 -18.50 -17.52
CA PRO A 68 15.46 -17.90 -17.70
C PRO A 68 15.66 -17.30 -19.09
N ASP A 69 14.96 -17.76 -20.12
CA ASP A 69 15.10 -17.25 -21.48
C ASP A 69 14.38 -15.92 -21.66
N ARG A 70 13.20 -15.77 -21.04
CA ARG A 70 12.52 -14.46 -20.92
C ARG A 70 13.40 -13.46 -20.16
N ILE A 71 13.98 -13.88 -19.03
CA ILE A 71 14.84 -13.02 -18.20
C ILE A 71 16.07 -12.56 -19.00
N ARG A 72 16.78 -13.49 -19.67
CA ARG A 72 17.91 -13.14 -20.54
C ARG A 72 17.51 -12.17 -21.65
N THR A 73 16.36 -12.40 -22.28
CA THR A 73 15.83 -11.52 -23.33
C THR A 73 15.56 -10.12 -22.81
N TRP A 74 14.97 -9.99 -21.62
CA TRP A 74 14.68 -8.69 -21.01
C TRP A 74 15.93 -7.88 -20.72
N TRP A 75 16.92 -8.48 -20.05
CA TRP A 75 18.16 -7.77 -19.70
C TRP A 75 19.09 -7.55 -20.89
N ARG A 76 18.98 -8.34 -21.98
CA ARG A 76 19.64 -7.99 -23.24
C ARG A 76 19.09 -6.68 -23.82
N ARG A 77 17.78 -6.47 -23.72
CA ARG A 77 17.10 -5.25 -24.21
C ARG A 77 17.20 -4.07 -23.25
N GLN A 78 17.34 -4.32 -21.95
CA GLN A 78 17.42 -3.30 -20.90
C GLN A 78 18.52 -3.65 -19.88
N PRO A 79 19.81 -3.50 -20.25
CA PRO A 79 20.94 -3.98 -19.43
C PRO A 79 21.03 -3.37 -18.02
N TYR A 80 20.51 -2.15 -17.87
CA TYR A 80 20.53 -1.39 -16.62
C TYR A 80 19.24 -1.50 -15.79
N ALA A 81 18.26 -2.30 -16.24
CA ALA A 81 17.04 -2.48 -15.47
C ALA A 81 17.36 -3.06 -14.08
N VAL A 82 16.67 -2.54 -13.05
CA VAL A 82 16.82 -3.01 -11.67
C VAL A 82 15.89 -4.21 -11.48
N PRO A 83 16.38 -5.38 -11.01
CA PRO A 83 15.53 -6.53 -10.77
C PRO A 83 14.54 -6.27 -9.61
N ALA A 84 13.29 -6.65 -9.80
CA ALA A 84 12.27 -6.71 -8.75
C ALA A 84 11.66 -8.10 -8.66
N VAL A 85 11.07 -8.40 -7.50
CA VAL A 85 10.47 -9.69 -7.17
C VAL A 85 8.98 -9.49 -6.91
N ALA A 86 8.14 -10.22 -7.63
CA ALA A 86 6.70 -10.25 -7.39
C ALA A 86 6.39 -11.11 -6.16
N ALA A 87 5.75 -10.54 -5.14
CA ALA A 87 5.58 -11.20 -3.84
C ALA A 87 4.72 -12.46 -3.94
N GLY A 88 3.46 -12.32 -4.35
CA GLY A 88 2.48 -13.40 -4.42
C GLY A 88 2.87 -14.53 -5.38
N PRO A 89 3.25 -14.25 -6.65
CA PRO A 89 3.72 -15.29 -7.57
C PRO A 89 4.92 -16.08 -7.04
N SER A 90 5.81 -15.45 -6.27
CA SER A 90 6.95 -16.12 -5.64
C SER A 90 6.58 -16.92 -4.38
N GLY A 91 5.31 -16.92 -3.96
CA GLY A 91 4.90 -17.51 -2.68
C GLY A 91 5.47 -16.75 -1.48
N LEU A 92 5.70 -15.44 -1.60
CA LEU A 92 6.32 -14.58 -0.59
C LEU A 92 5.38 -13.48 -0.09
N VAL A 93 5.66 -13.00 1.11
CA VAL A 93 5.19 -11.72 1.63
C VAL A 93 6.40 -10.91 2.06
N LEU A 94 6.41 -9.64 1.66
CA LEU A 94 7.40 -8.67 2.08
C LEU A 94 6.81 -7.75 3.15
N ILE A 95 7.45 -7.71 4.32
CA ILE A 95 7.24 -6.67 5.32
C ILE A 95 8.30 -5.58 5.06
N ASP A 96 7.84 -4.43 4.59
CA ASP A 96 8.66 -3.29 4.23
C ASP A 96 8.62 -2.26 5.36
N LEU A 97 9.77 -2.10 6.02
CA LEU A 97 9.97 -1.27 7.21
C LEU A 97 10.67 0.02 6.79
N ASP A 98 9.91 1.08 6.72
CA ASP A 98 10.39 2.38 6.26
C ASP A 98 11.09 3.17 7.38
N ALA A 99 11.93 4.11 6.95
CA ALA A 99 12.57 5.12 7.79
C ALA A 99 12.46 6.49 7.13
N HIS A 100 11.29 6.79 6.54
CA HIS A 100 11.07 7.97 5.70
C HIS A 100 11.01 9.27 6.52
N THR A 101 10.56 9.20 7.76
CA THR A 101 10.49 10.33 8.68
C THR A 101 10.65 9.84 10.11
N ASP A 102 11.28 10.66 10.94
CA ASP A 102 11.36 10.49 12.39
C ASP A 102 10.27 11.30 13.13
N GLN A 103 9.46 12.07 12.42
CA GLN A 103 8.31 12.77 12.98
C GLN A 103 7.16 11.78 13.20
N LEU A 104 6.81 11.59 14.47
CA LEU A 104 5.68 10.76 14.87
C LEU A 104 4.35 11.25 14.25
N PRO A 105 3.38 10.33 14.09
CA PRO A 105 2.01 10.69 13.75
C PRO A 105 1.42 11.74 14.71
N ALA A 106 0.41 12.48 14.26
CA ALA A 106 -0.25 13.50 15.07
C ALA A 106 -0.99 12.90 16.28
N ASP A 107 -1.61 11.73 16.10
CA ASP A 107 -2.18 10.94 17.19
C ASP A 107 -1.50 9.55 17.28
N PRO A 108 -0.35 9.45 17.97
CA PRO A 108 0.37 8.18 18.10
C PRO A 108 -0.46 7.06 18.76
N ALA A 109 -1.44 7.38 19.61
CA ALA A 109 -2.24 6.38 20.31
C ALA A 109 -3.13 5.56 19.36
N THR A 110 -3.50 6.13 18.21
CA THR A 110 -4.34 5.47 17.21
C THR A 110 -3.62 5.21 15.88
N GLU A 111 -2.59 5.99 15.55
CA GLU A 111 -1.91 5.93 14.26
C GLU A 111 -0.64 5.08 14.24
N LEU A 112 0.01 4.81 15.38
CA LEU A 112 1.21 3.96 15.40
C LEU A 112 0.89 2.51 15.02
N LEU A 113 -0.21 1.96 15.54
CA LEU A 113 -0.67 0.60 15.27
C LEU A 113 -2.17 0.60 14.94
N PRO A 114 -2.55 0.93 13.70
CA PRO A 114 -3.95 1.04 13.32
C PRO A 114 -4.78 -0.22 13.62
N GLY A 115 -5.87 -0.03 14.37
CA GLY A 115 -6.75 -1.11 14.83
C GLY A 115 -6.28 -1.83 16.09
N ILE A 116 -5.25 -1.32 16.76
CA ILE A 116 -4.83 -1.75 18.09
C ILE A 116 -4.88 -0.51 18.98
N HIS A 117 -5.84 -0.49 19.91
CA HIS A 117 -5.94 0.59 20.89
C HIS A 117 -4.80 0.45 21.90
N LEU A 118 -3.87 1.39 21.89
CA LEU A 118 -2.79 1.45 22.87
C LEU A 118 -3.31 2.13 24.13
N THR A 119 -3.29 1.41 25.26
CA THR A 119 -3.53 2.01 26.58
C THR A 119 -2.27 2.73 27.07
N ASN A 120 -2.40 3.67 28.01
CA ASN A 120 -1.27 4.49 28.48
C ASN A 120 -0.09 3.66 29.04
N ASP A 121 -0.35 2.50 29.62
CA ASP A 121 0.64 1.53 30.11
C ASP A 121 1.31 0.71 28.99
N GLN A 122 0.67 0.63 27.82
CA GLN A 122 1.18 -0.06 26.62
C GLN A 122 1.93 0.89 25.68
N ILE A 123 1.66 2.20 25.75
CA ILE A 123 2.50 3.21 25.11
C ILE A 123 3.87 3.14 25.77
N PRO A 124 4.95 2.85 25.02
CA PRO A 124 6.28 2.78 25.60
C PRO A 124 6.62 4.09 26.32
N VAL A 125 7.11 3.99 27.56
CA VAL A 125 7.80 5.11 28.21
C VAL A 125 8.89 5.56 27.25
N GLY A 126 8.83 6.83 26.83
CA GLY A 126 9.70 7.32 25.77
C GLY A 126 9.23 6.97 24.36
N ILE A 127 7.93 7.09 24.06
CA ILE A 127 7.37 7.00 22.68
C ILE A 127 8.17 7.82 21.65
N GLN A 128 8.81 8.91 22.10
CA GLN A 128 9.73 9.75 21.33
C GLN A 128 10.98 8.99 20.80
N ALA A 129 11.24 7.79 21.28
CA ALA A 129 12.30 6.90 20.79
C ALA A 129 11.87 6.09 19.56
N ILE A 130 10.56 6.00 19.25
CA ILE A 130 10.06 5.37 18.02
C ILE A 130 10.34 6.32 16.86
N ARG A 131 11.18 5.89 15.91
CA ARG A 131 11.61 6.72 14.76
C ARG A 131 11.34 6.06 13.43
N THR A 132 11.22 4.74 13.39
CA THR A 132 11.18 3.96 12.15
C THR A 132 10.11 2.88 12.21
N GLY A 133 9.74 2.33 11.05
CA GLY A 133 8.90 1.14 10.96
C GLY A 133 9.49 -0.07 11.68
N ARG A 134 10.82 -0.14 11.84
CA ARG A 134 11.47 -1.18 12.66
C ARG A 134 11.08 -1.06 14.13
N ASP A 135 11.04 0.16 14.68
CA ASP A 135 10.66 0.39 16.07
C ASP A 135 9.17 0.06 16.28
N VAL A 136 8.33 0.38 15.29
CA VAL A 136 6.91 0.02 15.30
C VAL A 136 6.71 -1.50 15.24
N LEU A 137 7.46 -2.22 14.42
CA LEU A 137 7.39 -3.69 14.38
C LEU A 137 7.86 -4.30 15.71
N LEU A 138 8.88 -3.74 16.36
CA LEU A 138 9.32 -4.15 17.69
C LEU A 138 8.24 -3.92 18.75
N LEU A 139 7.54 -2.78 18.70
CA LEU A 139 6.39 -2.52 19.56
C LEU A 139 5.27 -3.53 19.32
N LEU A 140 4.88 -3.76 18.07
CA LEU A 140 3.84 -4.73 17.72
C LEU A 140 4.19 -6.13 18.23
N ALA A 141 5.44 -6.53 18.07
CA ALA A 141 5.92 -7.82 18.55
C ALA A 141 5.90 -7.95 20.08
N ARG A 142 6.18 -6.88 20.83
CA ARG A 142 6.03 -6.88 22.29
C ARG A 142 4.57 -7.07 22.70
N LEU A 143 3.63 -6.48 21.96
CA LEU A 143 2.20 -6.54 22.25
C LEU A 143 1.57 -7.88 21.84
N ARG A 144 2.04 -8.47 20.72
CA ARG A 144 1.41 -9.65 20.11
C ARG A 144 2.22 -10.94 20.21
N GLY A 145 3.55 -10.86 20.24
CA GLY A 145 4.46 -12.01 20.18
C GLY A 145 5.03 -12.46 21.54
N GLY A 146 4.64 -11.82 22.64
CA GLY A 146 5.03 -12.24 23.99
C GLY A 146 6.51 -11.98 24.32
N SER A 147 7.11 -12.83 25.16
CA SER A 147 8.47 -12.63 25.71
C SER A 147 9.60 -13.01 24.75
N ARG A 148 9.35 -13.89 23.78
CA ARG A 148 10.29 -14.29 22.71
C ARG A 148 9.60 -14.22 21.34
N PRO A 149 9.32 -13.01 20.85
CA PRO A 149 8.48 -12.83 19.66
C PRO A 149 9.09 -13.37 18.36
N TRP A 150 10.42 -13.49 18.27
CA TRP A 150 11.07 -14.09 17.11
C TRP A 150 11.63 -15.46 17.48
N PRO A 151 11.15 -16.54 16.84
CA PRO A 151 11.78 -17.84 16.95
C PRO A 151 13.22 -17.77 16.46
N THR A 152 14.12 -18.47 17.14
CA THR A 152 15.54 -18.53 16.78
C THR A 152 15.86 -19.64 15.78
N ASP A 153 14.90 -20.53 15.50
CA ASP A 153 15.08 -21.60 14.54
C ASP A 153 15.22 -21.06 13.11
N SER A 154 16.11 -21.67 12.33
CA SER A 154 16.40 -21.30 10.94
C SER A 154 15.16 -21.29 10.03
N ASP A 155 14.13 -22.08 10.33
CA ASP A 155 12.89 -22.13 9.57
C ASP A 155 12.05 -20.85 9.67
N HIS A 156 12.38 -19.93 10.60
CA HIS A 156 11.72 -18.64 10.75
C HIS A 156 12.58 -17.46 10.29
N GLN A 157 13.78 -17.71 9.78
CA GLN A 157 14.69 -16.64 9.36
C GLN A 157 14.23 -16.01 8.04
N PRO A 158 13.80 -14.72 8.02
CA PRO A 158 13.50 -14.04 6.76
C PRO A 158 14.76 -13.74 5.96
N VAL A 159 14.61 -13.54 4.65
CA VAL A 159 15.63 -12.79 3.90
C VAL A 159 15.51 -11.31 4.30
N THR A 160 16.49 -10.83 5.04
CA THR A 160 16.52 -9.46 5.56
C THR A 160 17.44 -8.61 4.70
N VAL A 161 16.93 -7.49 4.22
CA VAL A 161 17.64 -6.60 3.30
C VAL A 161 17.61 -5.18 3.84
N THR A 162 18.75 -4.48 3.86
CA THR A 162 18.80 -3.04 4.15
C THR A 162 18.47 -2.25 2.90
N THR A 163 17.67 -1.20 3.02
CA THR A 163 17.37 -0.32 1.89
C THR A 163 18.27 0.92 1.90
N PRO A 164 18.47 1.60 0.76
CA PRO A 164 19.28 2.82 0.73
C PRO A 164 18.70 3.99 1.53
N SER A 165 17.38 3.98 1.80
CA SER A 165 16.71 4.99 2.64
C SER A 165 16.83 4.71 4.14
N GLY A 166 17.60 3.71 4.57
CA GLY A 166 17.77 3.33 5.97
C GLY A 166 16.73 2.34 6.50
N GLY A 167 15.75 1.96 5.67
CA GLY A 167 14.73 0.96 6.00
C GLY A 167 15.22 -0.50 5.92
N ARG A 168 14.28 -1.42 6.05
CA ARG A 168 14.49 -2.89 5.99
C ARG A 168 13.38 -3.56 5.21
N HIS A 169 13.73 -4.45 4.29
CA HIS A 169 12.80 -5.43 3.72
C HIS A 169 12.97 -6.76 4.46
N LEU A 170 11.87 -7.34 4.94
CA LEU A 170 11.83 -8.70 5.47
C LEU A 170 10.98 -9.57 4.55
N TRP A 171 11.61 -10.49 3.82
CA TRP A 171 10.89 -11.45 2.98
C TRP A 171 10.66 -12.74 3.74
N TYR A 172 9.39 -13.13 3.83
CA TYR A 172 8.95 -14.38 4.43
C TYR A 172 8.19 -15.21 3.40
N ARG A 173 8.11 -16.53 3.65
CA ARG A 173 7.12 -17.37 2.96
C ARG A 173 5.72 -16.85 3.25
N THR A 174 4.85 -16.92 2.25
CA THR A 174 3.43 -16.62 2.43
C THR A 174 2.85 -17.55 3.49
N PRO A 175 2.18 -17.03 4.54
CA PRO A 175 1.54 -17.88 5.53
C PRO A 175 0.46 -18.74 4.87
N ARG A 176 0.22 -19.95 5.43
CA ARG A 176 -0.77 -20.88 4.87
C ARG A 176 -2.13 -20.19 4.81
N VAL A 177 -2.76 -20.31 3.64
CA VAL A 177 -4.08 -19.76 3.37
C VAL A 177 -5.15 -20.73 3.83
N GLU A 178 -6.03 -20.28 4.72
CA GLU A 178 -7.28 -20.97 5.02
C GLU A 178 -8.39 -20.49 4.07
N ASN A 179 -9.26 -21.42 3.65
CA ASN A 179 -10.54 -21.14 2.97
C ASN A 179 -10.42 -20.37 1.63
N GLY A 180 -9.31 -20.54 0.91
CA GLY A 180 -9.13 -19.96 -0.43
C GLY A 180 -8.99 -18.42 -0.48
N ARG A 181 -8.84 -17.77 0.67
CA ARG A 181 -8.67 -16.30 0.78
C ARG A 181 -7.31 -15.87 0.21
N ARG A 182 -7.20 -14.67 -0.35
CA ARG A 182 -5.91 -14.17 -0.87
C ARG A 182 -5.39 -13.02 -0.02
N LEU A 183 -4.07 -12.95 0.10
CA LEU A 183 -3.41 -11.77 0.63
C LEU A 183 -3.29 -10.72 -0.47
N ARG A 184 -3.57 -9.47 -0.11
CA ARG A 184 -3.35 -8.26 -0.88
C ARG A 184 -2.31 -7.39 -0.18
N GLN A 185 -1.81 -6.37 -0.88
CA GLN A 185 -1.01 -5.35 -0.21
C GLN A 185 -1.82 -4.57 0.83
N ALA A 186 -1.17 -4.20 1.93
CA ALA A 186 -1.70 -3.33 2.96
C ALA A 186 -0.63 -2.32 3.36
N LEU A 187 -0.88 -1.04 3.09
CA LEU A 187 0.12 0.02 3.27
C LEU A 187 -0.13 0.74 4.59
N GLY A 188 0.86 0.80 5.48
CA GLY A 188 0.77 1.37 6.83
C GLY A 188 -0.29 0.74 7.76
N ALA A 189 -0.96 -0.34 7.33
CA ALA A 189 -2.08 -0.93 8.08
C ALA A 189 -1.59 -1.86 9.20
N LEU A 190 -0.39 -2.44 9.04
CA LEU A 190 0.26 -3.24 10.07
C LEU A 190 0.85 -2.34 11.17
N GLY A 191 1.28 -1.14 10.79
CA GLY A 191 1.79 -0.10 11.67
C GLY A 191 2.31 1.10 10.88
N TRP A 192 2.51 2.22 11.56
CA TRP A 192 3.17 3.40 10.98
C TRP A 192 4.55 3.03 10.41
N GLN A 193 4.80 3.42 9.15
CA GLN A 193 6.00 3.04 8.40
C GLN A 193 6.22 1.52 8.22
N VAL A 194 5.16 0.71 8.34
CA VAL A 194 5.20 -0.74 8.11
C VAL A 194 4.19 -1.15 7.05
N ASP A 195 4.72 -1.49 5.87
CA ASP A 195 3.96 -1.94 4.72
C ASP A 195 3.98 -3.46 4.58
N VAL A 196 2.85 -4.05 4.21
CA VAL A 196 2.74 -5.44 3.78
C VAL A 196 2.59 -5.49 2.27
N LYS A 197 3.57 -6.06 1.58
CA LYS A 197 3.54 -6.29 0.12
C LYS A 197 3.30 -7.78 -0.15
N ALA A 198 2.10 -8.08 -0.63
CA ALA A 198 1.62 -9.43 -0.94
C ALA A 198 0.79 -9.42 -2.23
N GLY A 199 0.38 -10.60 -2.70
CA GLY A 199 -0.35 -10.75 -3.96
C GLY A 199 0.46 -10.18 -5.13
N TRP A 200 -0.14 -9.33 -5.96
CA TRP A 200 0.54 -8.72 -7.11
C TRP A 200 1.34 -7.46 -6.76
N SER A 201 1.71 -7.28 -5.49
CA SER A 201 2.71 -6.30 -5.09
C SER A 201 4.13 -6.86 -5.30
N TYR A 202 5.13 -5.99 -5.16
CA TYR A 202 6.52 -6.34 -5.41
C TYR A 202 7.47 -5.52 -4.54
N GLY A 203 8.71 -5.99 -4.44
CA GLY A 203 9.82 -5.25 -3.85
C GLY A 203 11.04 -5.30 -4.78
N ILE A 204 11.99 -4.39 -4.58
CA ILE A 204 13.29 -4.49 -5.23
C ILE A 204 13.98 -5.77 -4.74
N ALA A 205 14.61 -6.47 -5.67
CA ALA A 205 15.24 -7.76 -5.41
C ALA A 205 16.33 -7.64 -4.33
N PRO A 206 16.40 -8.59 -3.37
CA PRO A 206 17.53 -8.71 -2.46
C PRO A 206 18.84 -8.82 -3.24
N GLY A 207 19.82 -7.97 -2.93
CA GLY A 207 21.11 -7.91 -3.62
C GLY A 207 21.17 -6.95 -4.82
N ALA A 208 20.06 -6.34 -5.24
CA ALA A 208 20.05 -5.41 -6.35
C ALA A 208 20.66 -4.05 -5.98
N THR A 209 21.20 -3.34 -6.98
CA THR A 209 21.65 -1.95 -6.81
C THR A 209 20.76 -1.03 -7.63
N ALA A 210 20.11 -0.07 -6.98
CA ALA A 210 19.37 0.98 -7.65
C ALA A 210 20.21 2.26 -7.70
N ALA A 211 19.74 3.28 -8.43
CA ALA A 211 20.45 4.56 -8.57
C ALA A 211 20.77 5.25 -7.22
N ASN A 212 19.92 5.06 -6.20
CA ASN A 212 20.12 5.64 -4.88
C ASN A 212 20.89 4.73 -3.91
N GLY A 213 21.36 3.57 -4.37
CA GLY A 213 22.20 2.66 -3.57
C GLY A 213 21.75 1.20 -3.57
N PRO A 214 22.49 0.35 -2.83
CA PRO A 214 22.30 -1.09 -2.81
C PRO A 214 21.22 -1.56 -1.83
N TYR A 215 20.51 -2.61 -2.22
CA TYR A 215 19.61 -3.40 -1.38
C TYR A 215 20.38 -4.60 -0.82
N LYS A 216 21.14 -4.38 0.27
CA LYS A 216 22.11 -5.38 0.79
C LYS A 216 21.43 -6.44 1.64
N VAL A 217 21.63 -7.71 1.32
CA VAL A 217 21.19 -8.83 2.17
C VAL A 217 22.09 -8.90 3.40
N ILE A 218 21.47 -8.93 4.58
CA ILE A 218 22.20 -8.97 5.87
C ILE A 218 21.85 -10.20 6.72
N ALA A 219 20.79 -10.93 6.39
CA ALA A 219 20.44 -12.20 7.01
C ALA A 219 19.53 -13.04 6.11
N GLY A 220 19.52 -14.35 6.32
CA GLY A 220 18.75 -15.32 5.53
C GLY A 220 19.27 -15.48 4.09
N ALA A 221 18.67 -16.41 3.35
CA ALA A 221 19.01 -16.69 1.95
C ALA A 221 17.75 -16.91 1.09
N PRO A 222 17.68 -16.36 -0.14
CA PRO A 222 16.55 -16.57 -1.04
C PRO A 222 16.21 -18.04 -1.34
N THR A 223 17.19 -18.93 -1.26
CA THR A 223 17.02 -20.38 -1.43
C THR A 223 16.29 -21.06 -0.25
N ARG A 224 16.29 -20.46 0.94
CA ARG A 224 15.63 -20.98 2.14
C ARG A 224 15.00 -19.86 2.96
N VAL A 225 13.94 -19.28 2.41
CA VAL A 225 13.15 -18.24 3.10
C VAL A 225 12.40 -18.86 4.28
N GLY A 226 12.48 -18.23 5.46
CA GLY A 226 11.75 -18.66 6.65
C GLY A 226 10.26 -18.30 6.63
N ARG A 227 9.52 -18.92 7.53
CA ARG A 227 8.12 -18.63 7.87
C ARG A 227 8.05 -17.46 8.84
N MET A 228 6.95 -16.72 8.80
CA MET A 228 6.68 -15.72 9.84
C MET A 228 6.48 -16.42 11.19
N PRO A 229 6.85 -15.77 12.31
CA PRO A 229 6.28 -16.13 13.61
C PRO A 229 4.75 -16.08 13.56
N ASP A 230 4.08 -16.94 14.32
CA ASP A 230 2.62 -17.08 14.28
C ASP A 230 1.90 -15.74 14.53
N TRP A 231 2.31 -14.98 15.54
CA TRP A 231 1.73 -13.67 15.84
C TRP A 231 1.81 -12.69 14.66
N LEU A 232 2.91 -12.74 13.88
CA LEU A 232 3.09 -11.85 12.73
C LEU A 232 2.24 -12.34 11.55
N ALA A 233 2.13 -13.66 11.37
CA ALA A 233 1.23 -14.24 10.39
C ALA A 233 -0.22 -13.80 10.67
N ASP A 234 -0.67 -13.87 11.93
CA ASP A 234 -2.02 -13.45 12.35
C ASP A 234 -2.28 -11.97 12.08
N GLU A 235 -1.31 -11.10 12.39
CA GLU A 235 -1.42 -9.67 12.13
C GLU A 235 -1.41 -9.36 10.62
N VAL A 236 -0.62 -10.08 9.83
CA VAL A 236 -0.69 -10.03 8.36
C VAL A 236 -2.07 -10.48 7.88
N TRP A 237 -2.63 -11.56 8.42
CA TRP A 237 -3.99 -12.00 8.10
C TRP A 237 -5.03 -10.92 8.44
N ARG A 238 -4.92 -10.28 9.61
CA ARG A 238 -5.84 -9.22 10.05
C ARG A 238 -5.91 -8.05 9.05
N VAL A 239 -4.76 -7.61 8.52
CA VAL A 239 -4.67 -6.36 7.73
C VAL A 239 -4.66 -6.59 6.22
N ALA A 240 -4.08 -7.70 5.77
CA ALA A 240 -3.75 -7.94 4.38
C ALA A 240 -4.70 -8.92 3.67
N THR A 241 -5.74 -9.41 4.35
CA THR A 241 -6.69 -10.33 3.72
C THR A 241 -7.85 -9.63 3.07
N ASP A 242 -8.32 -10.21 1.96
CA ASP A 242 -9.60 -9.84 1.42
C ASP A 242 -10.69 -10.06 2.48
N ARG A 243 -11.38 -8.97 2.85
CA ARG A 243 -12.62 -9.07 3.59
C ARG A 243 -13.61 -9.79 2.66
N PRO A 244 -14.44 -10.72 3.16
CA PRO A 244 -15.58 -11.18 2.40
C PRO A 244 -16.29 -9.97 1.82
N PHE A 245 -16.67 -10.02 0.54
CA PHE A 245 -17.56 -9.03 -0.03
C PHE A 245 -18.83 -9.03 0.84
N SER A 246 -18.92 -8.07 1.76
CA SER A 246 -20.21 -7.74 2.34
C SER A 246 -20.93 -7.06 1.19
N PRO A 247 -22.06 -7.61 0.68
CA PRO A 247 -22.88 -6.85 -0.23
C PRO A 247 -23.12 -5.47 0.40
N PRO A 248 -23.05 -4.38 -0.39
CA PRO A 248 -23.33 -3.06 0.16
C PRO A 248 -24.63 -3.17 0.95
N ALA A 249 -24.60 -2.75 2.22
CA ALA A 249 -25.83 -2.66 2.99
C ALA A 249 -26.84 -1.91 2.12
N PRO A 250 -28.10 -2.39 2.01
CA PRO A 250 -29.10 -1.71 1.20
C PRO A 250 -29.06 -0.24 1.58
N ALA A 251 -28.95 0.62 0.56
CA ALA A 251 -28.84 2.05 0.77
C ALA A 251 -29.93 2.47 1.77
N PRO A 252 -29.58 3.09 2.91
CA PRO A 252 -30.60 3.59 3.81
C PRO A 252 -31.51 4.49 2.98
N VAL A 253 -32.80 4.16 2.97
CA VAL A 253 -33.83 4.94 2.28
C VAL A 253 -33.62 6.39 2.69
N ALA A 254 -33.33 7.25 1.71
CA ALA A 254 -33.03 8.65 1.98
C ALA A 254 -34.19 9.23 2.80
N PRO A 255 -33.94 9.78 4.00
CA PRO A 255 -34.98 10.52 4.68
C PRO A 255 -35.43 11.68 3.78
N PRO A 256 -36.70 12.10 3.82
CA PRO A 256 -37.15 13.24 3.05
C PRO A 256 -36.23 14.44 3.34
N ALA A 257 -35.87 15.15 2.27
CA ALA A 257 -34.91 16.24 2.30
C ALA A 257 -35.26 17.27 3.39
N SER A 258 -34.60 17.18 4.54
CA SER A 258 -34.59 18.26 5.52
C SER A 258 -33.57 19.28 5.05
N GLY A 259 -34.06 20.44 4.62
CA GLY A 259 -33.36 21.43 3.79
C GLY A 259 -31.95 21.87 4.25
N GLY A 260 -31.15 22.25 3.25
CA GLY A 260 -29.99 23.16 3.28
C GLY A 260 -28.75 22.77 4.10
N ARG A 261 -28.89 22.16 5.28
CA ARG A 261 -27.80 21.98 6.25
C ARG A 261 -26.81 20.86 5.89
N PRO A 262 -27.21 19.67 5.40
CA PRO A 262 -26.27 18.61 5.05
C PRO A 262 -25.40 18.93 3.81
N ALA A 263 -26.01 19.50 2.78
CA ALA A 263 -25.32 19.95 1.58
C ALA A 263 -24.31 21.09 1.88
N ALA A 264 -24.73 22.06 2.70
CA ALA A 264 -23.85 23.14 3.16
C ALA A 264 -22.67 22.59 3.98
N TYR A 265 -22.90 21.61 4.86
CA TYR A 265 -21.84 21.00 5.64
C TYR A 265 -20.77 20.34 4.76
N LEU A 266 -21.15 19.48 3.81
CA LEU A 266 -20.17 18.84 2.94
C LEU A 266 -19.45 19.88 2.05
N THR A 267 -20.17 20.91 1.61
CA THR A 267 -19.58 22.05 0.90
C THR A 267 -18.49 22.72 1.75
N THR A 268 -18.76 23.04 3.02
CA THR A 268 -17.77 23.60 3.95
C THR A 268 -16.59 22.66 4.20
N VAL A 269 -16.81 21.34 4.32
CA VAL A 269 -15.73 20.36 4.45
C VAL A 269 -14.81 20.41 3.23
N ILE A 270 -15.37 20.47 2.02
CA ILE A 270 -14.61 20.55 0.78
C ILE A 270 -13.85 21.89 0.70
N ASP A 271 -14.49 23.01 1.02
CA ASP A 271 -13.87 24.35 0.92
C ASP A 271 -12.74 24.54 1.94
N ASN A 272 -12.94 24.12 3.19
CA ASN A 272 -11.89 24.15 4.21
C ASN A 272 -10.74 23.23 3.82
N GLY A 273 -11.04 22.00 3.40
CA GLY A 273 -10.03 21.05 2.95
C GLY A 273 -9.26 21.53 1.72
N ALA A 274 -9.93 22.23 0.79
CA ALA A 274 -9.27 22.84 -0.38
C ALA A 274 -8.33 23.98 0.03
N THR A 275 -8.73 24.80 1.00
CA THR A 275 -7.91 25.88 1.56
C THR A 275 -6.67 25.33 2.25
N GLU A 276 -6.84 24.33 3.12
CA GLU A 276 -5.73 23.62 3.78
C GLU A 276 -4.79 23.00 2.74
N LEU A 277 -5.36 22.31 1.74
CA LEU A 277 -4.60 21.64 0.70
C LEU A 277 -3.75 22.63 -0.13
N ALA A 278 -4.26 23.84 -0.40
CA ALA A 278 -3.54 24.88 -1.13
C ALA A 278 -2.35 25.44 -0.34
N ALA A 279 -2.42 25.46 1.00
CA ALA A 279 -1.36 25.97 1.87
C ALA A 279 -0.20 24.97 2.09
N LEU A 280 -0.41 23.69 1.76
CA LEU A 280 0.59 22.65 1.97
C LEU A 280 1.80 22.80 1.03
N ALA A 281 3.02 22.70 1.58
CA ALA A 281 4.27 22.63 0.81
C ALA A 281 4.58 21.20 0.32
N ASP A 282 4.14 20.18 1.06
CA ASP A 282 4.30 18.75 0.79
C ASP A 282 3.02 17.97 1.22
N GLY A 283 3.00 16.65 1.08
CA GLY A 283 1.85 15.84 1.56
C GLY A 283 0.51 15.98 0.81
N ARG A 284 0.41 16.87 -0.21
CA ARG A 284 -0.81 17.18 -0.97
C ARG A 284 -1.59 15.96 -1.48
N GLN A 285 -0.89 14.92 -1.95
CA GLN A 285 -1.56 13.70 -2.44
C GLN A 285 -2.31 12.97 -1.31
N ARG A 286 -1.71 12.88 -0.11
CA ARG A 286 -2.33 12.25 1.07
C ARG A 286 -3.52 13.08 1.55
N ALA A 287 -3.35 14.40 1.64
CA ALA A 287 -4.41 15.32 2.05
C ALA A 287 -5.60 15.30 1.08
N LEU A 288 -5.36 15.36 -0.24
CA LEU A 288 -6.42 15.23 -1.26
C LEU A 288 -7.13 13.88 -1.17
N SER A 289 -6.39 12.79 -0.98
CA SER A 289 -6.98 11.46 -0.81
C SER A 289 -7.85 11.38 0.44
N ALA A 290 -7.44 11.98 1.55
CA ALA A 290 -8.20 11.98 2.79
C ALA A 290 -9.49 12.82 2.66
N LEU A 291 -9.39 13.99 2.04
CA LEU A 291 -10.53 14.87 1.77
C LEU A 291 -11.54 14.16 0.86
N ALA A 292 -11.10 13.58 -0.25
CA ALA A 292 -11.97 12.86 -1.18
C ALA A 292 -12.62 11.62 -0.53
N TYR A 293 -11.89 10.88 0.31
CA TYR A 293 -12.46 9.75 1.06
C TYR A 293 -13.56 10.20 2.02
N LYS A 294 -13.32 11.25 2.81
CA LYS A 294 -14.31 11.81 3.74
C LYS A 294 -15.55 12.32 3.00
N SER A 295 -15.35 13.03 1.89
CA SER A 295 -16.44 13.51 1.04
C SER A 295 -17.28 12.37 0.46
N GLY A 296 -16.64 11.26 0.05
CA GLY A 296 -17.33 10.07 -0.43
C GLY A 296 -18.20 9.43 0.64
N GLY A 297 -17.69 9.34 1.88
CA GLY A 297 -18.45 8.82 3.01
C GLY A 297 -19.67 9.66 3.37
N LEU A 298 -19.58 10.98 3.23
CA LEU A 298 -20.68 11.91 3.52
C LEU A 298 -21.65 12.13 2.35
N LEU A 299 -21.34 11.62 1.15
CA LEU A 299 -22.03 12.01 -0.07
C LEU A 299 -23.53 11.69 -0.01
N ALA A 300 -23.87 10.45 0.36
CA ALA A 300 -25.25 9.99 0.48
C ALA A 300 -26.05 10.82 1.51
N TRP A 301 -25.42 11.17 2.64
CA TRP A 301 -26.06 11.98 3.69
C TRP A 301 -26.27 13.45 3.25
N SER A 302 -25.31 14.01 2.51
CA SER A 302 -25.35 15.40 2.08
C SER A 302 -26.39 15.70 0.99
N GLY A 303 -26.76 14.70 0.18
CA GLY A 303 -27.62 14.85 -0.99
C GLY A 303 -26.97 15.58 -2.18
N LEU A 304 -25.66 15.87 -2.14
CA LEU A 304 -24.94 16.51 -3.25
C LEU A 304 -24.74 15.56 -4.44
N ASN A 305 -24.70 16.12 -5.65
CA ASN A 305 -24.37 15.36 -6.84
C ASN A 305 -22.92 14.89 -6.80
N ARG A 306 -22.70 13.62 -7.15
CA ARG A 306 -21.37 13.02 -7.17
C ARG A 306 -20.40 13.70 -8.13
N GLY A 307 -20.85 14.02 -9.34
CA GLY A 307 -20.04 14.68 -10.36
C GLY A 307 -19.52 16.02 -9.86
N ASP A 308 -20.40 16.85 -9.29
CA ASP A 308 -20.03 18.16 -8.75
C ASP A 308 -19.01 18.05 -7.60
N VAL A 309 -19.16 17.06 -6.72
CA VAL A 309 -18.19 16.81 -5.64
C VAL A 309 -16.85 16.32 -6.19
N GLU A 310 -16.88 15.40 -7.16
CA GLU A 310 -15.67 14.89 -7.82
C GLU A 310 -14.91 16.01 -8.52
N ASP A 311 -15.60 16.88 -9.27
CA ASP A 311 -14.99 18.02 -9.97
C ASP A 311 -14.43 19.06 -9.00
N ARG A 312 -15.15 19.42 -7.93
CA ARG A 312 -14.63 20.35 -6.90
C ARG A 312 -13.36 19.82 -6.24
N LEU A 313 -13.31 18.53 -5.92
CA LEU A 313 -12.13 17.90 -5.34
C LEU A 313 -10.96 17.85 -6.34
N VAL A 314 -11.23 17.59 -7.62
CA VAL A 314 -10.20 17.64 -8.68
C VAL A 314 -9.65 19.07 -8.80
N HIS A 315 -10.51 20.08 -8.80
CA HIS A 315 -10.11 21.48 -8.82
C HIS A 315 -9.25 21.86 -7.61
N ALA A 316 -9.60 21.42 -6.39
CA ALA A 316 -8.78 21.62 -5.20
C ALA A 316 -7.39 20.98 -5.35
N GLY A 317 -7.33 19.75 -5.90
CA GLY A 317 -6.07 19.08 -6.21
C GLY A 317 -5.20 19.88 -7.19
N LEU A 318 -5.79 20.38 -8.26
CA LEU A 318 -5.11 21.22 -9.25
C LEU A 318 -4.60 22.53 -8.64
N ALA A 319 -5.42 23.22 -7.85
CA ALA A 319 -5.07 24.47 -7.19
C ALA A 319 -3.88 24.32 -6.23
N SER A 320 -3.72 23.12 -5.63
CA SER A 320 -2.55 22.80 -4.80
C SER A 320 -1.26 22.54 -5.60
N GLY A 321 -1.32 22.48 -6.93
CA GLY A 321 -0.18 22.21 -7.80
C GLY A 321 0.01 20.74 -8.18
N LEU A 322 -0.97 19.86 -7.94
CA LEU A 322 -0.91 18.48 -8.41
C LEU A 322 -1.22 18.39 -9.93
N PRO A 323 -0.52 17.55 -10.70
CA PRO A 323 -0.86 17.30 -12.10
C PRO A 323 -2.27 16.73 -12.25
N GLU A 324 -3.01 17.17 -13.27
CA GLU A 324 -4.43 16.81 -13.46
C GLU A 324 -4.69 15.29 -13.45
N ARG A 325 -3.92 14.53 -14.24
CA ARG A 325 -4.06 13.07 -14.30
C ARG A 325 -3.86 12.39 -12.93
N LEU A 326 -3.01 12.97 -12.08
CA LEU A 326 -2.76 12.45 -10.74
C LEU A 326 -3.92 12.83 -9.79
N ALA A 327 -4.37 14.08 -9.81
CA ALA A 327 -5.50 14.56 -9.01
C ALA A 327 -6.78 13.76 -9.32
N ARG A 328 -7.16 13.62 -10.60
CA ARG A 328 -8.32 12.81 -11.01
C ARG A 328 -8.25 11.37 -10.52
N ARG A 329 -7.07 10.74 -10.62
CA ARG A 329 -6.88 9.36 -10.15
C ARG A 329 -7.04 9.23 -8.63
N ILE A 330 -6.48 10.17 -7.86
CA ILE A 330 -6.58 10.19 -6.41
C ILE A 330 -8.04 10.38 -5.98
N VAL A 331 -8.69 11.41 -6.51
CA VAL A 331 -10.09 11.74 -6.18
C VAL A 331 -11.01 10.57 -6.52
N HIS A 332 -10.94 10.06 -7.76
CA HIS A 332 -11.81 8.96 -8.19
C HIS A 332 -11.68 7.73 -7.28
N ARG A 333 -10.45 7.31 -6.99
CA ARG A 333 -10.20 6.16 -6.12
C ARG A 333 -10.69 6.40 -4.68
N ALA A 334 -10.33 7.54 -4.09
CA ALA A 334 -10.63 7.84 -2.70
C ALA A 334 -12.13 8.09 -2.47
N LEU A 335 -12.79 8.82 -3.38
CA LEU A 335 -14.22 9.09 -3.34
C LEU A 335 -15.03 7.79 -3.44
N ASN A 336 -14.67 6.88 -4.35
CA ASN A 336 -15.29 5.55 -4.45
C ASN A 336 -15.11 4.72 -3.16
N ASN A 337 -13.91 4.76 -2.56
CA ASN A 337 -13.65 4.06 -1.30
C ASN A 337 -14.49 4.63 -0.14
N GLY A 338 -14.67 5.96 -0.11
CA GLY A 338 -15.53 6.63 0.86
C GLY A 338 -17.01 6.26 0.67
N LEU A 339 -17.48 6.24 -0.59
CA LEU A 339 -18.85 5.84 -0.93
C LEU A 339 -19.17 4.41 -0.49
N ALA A 340 -18.20 3.50 -0.59
CA ALA A 340 -18.34 2.14 -0.10
C ALA A 340 -18.37 2.05 1.45
N ARG A 341 -18.14 3.16 2.16
CA ARG A 341 -18.15 3.26 3.63
C ARG A 341 -18.87 4.53 4.08
N PRO A 342 -20.22 4.59 3.95
CA PRO A 342 -20.99 5.76 4.31
C PRO A 342 -20.74 6.17 5.76
N LEU A 343 -20.55 7.48 5.98
CA LEU A 343 -20.45 8.08 7.29
C LEU A 343 -21.82 8.60 7.69
N ALA A 344 -22.19 8.39 8.95
CA ALA A 344 -23.33 9.08 9.53
C ALA A 344 -23.03 10.59 9.59
N GLY A 345 -24.02 11.42 9.27
CA GLY A 345 -23.90 12.85 9.49
C GLY A 345 -23.71 13.19 10.96
N PRO A 346 -23.06 14.33 11.29
CA PRO A 346 -22.91 14.77 12.67
C PRO A 346 -24.28 14.95 13.35
N THR A 347 -24.50 14.25 14.46
CA THR A 347 -25.68 14.41 15.32
C THR A 347 -25.49 15.60 16.25
N ARG A 348 -26.49 16.49 16.35
CA ARG A 348 -26.47 17.56 17.36
C ARG A 348 -26.71 16.96 18.75
N HIS A 349 -25.88 17.29 19.73
CA HIS A 349 -26.31 17.28 21.12
C HIS A 349 -27.29 18.43 21.33
N ALA A 350 -28.49 18.12 21.84
CA ALA A 350 -29.43 19.14 22.29
C ALA A 350 -28.81 19.88 23.49
N PRO A 351 -28.99 21.21 23.62
CA PRO A 351 -28.63 21.90 24.85
C PRO A 351 -29.49 21.33 25.98
N THR A 352 -28.86 20.84 27.04
CA THR A 352 -29.53 20.58 28.33
C THR A 352 -30.19 21.88 28.79
N ALA A 353 -31.52 21.90 28.81
CA ALA A 353 -32.27 22.95 29.48
C ALA A 353 -31.92 22.88 30.98
N VAL A 354 -31.28 23.94 31.47
CA VAL A 354 -31.15 24.20 32.89
C VAL A 354 -32.50 24.76 33.35
N HIS A 355 -33.18 24.03 34.22
CA HIS A 355 -34.28 24.54 35.04
C HIS A 355 -33.80 24.72 36.46
#